data_AF-A0A328YNN9-F1
#
_entry.id   AF-A0A328YNN9-F1
#
_cell.length_a   1.000
_cell.length_b   1.000
_cell.length_c   1.000
_cell.angle_alpha   90.00
_cell.angle_beta   90.00
_cell.angle_gamma   90.00
#
_symmetry.space_group_name_H-M   'P 1'
#
loop_
_entity.id
_entity.type
_entity.pdbx_description
1 polymer ?
#
loop_
_entity_poly.entity_id
_entity_poly.type
_entity_poly.pdbx_seq_one_letter_code
_entity_poly.pdbx_strand_id
1 'polypeptide(L)'
;MNHNKNNSKKVIALILVVTIIQLTLSVYSDLFSAYYPYFKNVDLLSDILVIPKNKKTRTHKISHKEISVPTTFNDFFAYEKKGTLIRFNQDTIYPALQKINEKLLALAYGKNVKIRIAWFGDSQIEGDFITQDVREMLQNYFGAPKGVGYVPLTSIASDFRRTAKVSTTGFVTADNFKKNTHQAPLFLSGYSFYGNTIDVSFWDNVRKDPQQATQKWLLYGKGDTIAIKINDTTKKFPATHEFNRALLTNNPSRRVSFSVTSQKTPIFGLSSEPQSGIVLDNFSFRGITGVELKKLNQNLLKEINKSGYYDLVVFQYGVNLMFKPDDTNYDYYYRGMKPVLKKFKTLMPNTEIVLFSCSDRAFNYDGTWKTAVGIDSLIQTQARLAYDMDVPFYNFYKSMGGKGTIVKWADSTVQLANKDYIHFNYRGAKVVAKIIFDALIKDYSKALNLYKQNRSFIPTPNKKPSQDIPIKKNSQETISRKIDSPKVVKSKESSSKDEVEKPIIVKSKIEKSPEKKTDSI
;
A
#
# COMPACT_ATOMS: atom_id res chain seq x y z
N MET A 1 66.71 30.90 25.37
CA MET A 1 65.92 30.02 26.26
C MET A 1 64.45 30.32 26.04
N ASN A 2 63.71 29.43 25.40
CA ASN A 2 62.25 29.44 25.48
C ASN A 2 61.73 28.01 25.40
N HIS A 3 61.04 27.61 26.46
CA HIS A 3 60.58 26.27 26.75
C HIS A 3 59.47 25.84 25.78
N ASN A 4 59.77 24.92 24.87
CA ASN A 4 58.74 24.14 24.20
C ASN A 4 58.27 23.03 25.15
N LYS A 5 57.28 23.34 26.01
CA LYS A 5 56.72 22.39 26.99
C LYS A 5 55.94 21.30 26.26
N ASN A 6 56.41 20.06 26.44
CA ASN A 6 55.89 18.83 25.88
C ASN A 6 54.41 18.56 26.28
N ASN A 7 53.47 18.92 25.41
CA ASN A 7 52.03 18.74 25.62
C ASN A 7 51.52 17.32 25.37
N SER A 8 52.27 16.46 24.67
CA SER A 8 51.83 15.08 24.39
C SER A 8 51.80 14.21 25.65
N LYS A 9 52.72 14.44 26.61
CA LYS A 9 52.69 13.77 27.92
C LYS A 9 51.41 14.05 28.71
N LYS A 10 50.86 15.26 28.62
CA LYS A 10 49.61 15.63 29.30
C LYS A 10 48.39 14.96 28.66
N VAL A 11 48.36 14.88 27.34
CA VAL A 11 47.29 14.21 26.59
C VAL A 11 47.31 12.70 26.86
N ILE A 12 48.50 12.07 26.84
CA ILE A 12 48.65 10.65 27.16
C ILE A 12 48.22 10.38 28.60
N ALA A 13 48.64 11.22 29.56
CA ALA A 13 48.22 11.08 30.95
C ALA A 13 46.70 11.21 31.12
N LEU A 14 46.06 12.16 30.42
CA LEU A 14 44.60 12.32 30.45
C LEU A 14 43.88 11.09 29.89
N ILE A 15 44.34 10.56 28.75
CA ILE A 15 43.76 9.35 28.15
C ILE A 15 43.90 8.17 29.13
N LEU A 16 45.08 7.98 29.72
CA LEU A 16 45.33 6.91 30.70
C LEU A 16 44.41 7.01 31.91
N VAL A 17 44.23 8.22 32.47
CA VAL A 17 43.33 8.47 33.59
C VAL A 17 41.88 8.17 33.22
N VAL A 18 41.41 8.64 32.06
CA VAL A 18 40.03 8.40 31.58
C VAL A 18 39.79 6.91 31.35
N THR A 19 40.75 6.20 30.75
CA THR A 19 40.64 4.75 30.51
C THR A 19 40.63 3.96 31.83
N ILE A 20 41.45 4.33 32.82
CA ILE A 20 41.43 3.69 34.15
C ILE A 20 40.08 3.92 34.83
N ILE A 21 39.53 5.13 34.77
CA ILE A 21 38.20 5.44 35.34
C ILE A 21 37.12 4.58 34.68
N GLN A 22 37.14 4.47 33.35
CA GLN A 22 36.17 3.67 32.61
C GLN A 22 36.28 2.16 32.91
N LEU A 23 37.50 1.62 33.00
CA LEU A 23 37.73 0.22 33.40
C LEU A 23 37.26 -0.06 34.83
N THR A 24 37.54 0.87 35.75
CA THR A 24 37.09 0.75 37.15
C THR A 24 35.56 0.77 37.24
N LEU A 25 34.91 1.69 36.52
CA LEU A 25 33.44 1.73 36.44
C LEU A 25 32.85 0.45 35.82
N SER A 26 33.54 -0.15 34.85
CA SER A 26 33.12 -1.42 34.23
C SER A 26 33.19 -2.59 35.22
N VAL A 27 34.29 -2.71 35.99
CA VAL A 27 34.50 -3.81 36.95
C VAL A 27 33.51 -3.73 38.13
N TYR A 28 33.16 -2.52 38.57
CA TYR A 28 32.24 -2.30 39.70
C TYR A 28 30.83 -1.86 39.25
N SER A 29 30.47 -2.14 37.99
CA SER A 29 29.23 -1.68 37.37
C SER A 29 27.97 -2.17 38.08
N ASP A 30 28.00 -3.38 38.66
CA ASP A 30 26.91 -3.94 39.47
C ASP A 30 26.70 -3.19 40.79
N LEU A 31 27.80 -2.79 41.45
CA LEU A 31 27.78 -1.98 42.68
C LEU A 31 27.27 -0.57 42.40
N PHE A 32 27.63 0.00 41.25
CA PHE A 32 27.20 1.33 40.83
C PHE A 32 25.72 1.36 40.41
N SER A 33 25.27 0.35 39.67
CA SER A 33 23.88 0.21 39.21
C SER A 33 22.90 0.00 40.38
N ALA A 34 23.36 -0.64 41.46
CA ALA A 34 22.56 -0.79 42.68
C ALA A 34 22.30 0.54 43.40
N TYR A 35 23.23 1.51 43.32
CA TYR A 35 23.10 2.83 43.96
C TYR A 35 22.46 3.89 43.04
N TYR A 36 22.61 3.77 41.71
CA TYR A 36 22.10 4.72 40.72
C TYR A 36 21.27 4.00 39.62
N PRO A 37 19.99 3.68 39.88
CA PRO A 37 19.18 2.82 39.02
C PRO A 37 18.84 3.38 37.62
N TYR A 38 19.07 4.67 37.38
CA TYR A 38 18.89 5.33 36.07
C TYR A 38 20.17 5.38 35.23
N PHE A 39 21.30 4.91 35.77
CA PHE A 39 22.55 4.86 35.03
C PHE A 39 22.56 3.62 34.13
N LYS A 40 22.82 3.81 32.83
CA LYS A 40 22.87 2.71 31.87
C LYS A 40 24.09 1.84 32.18
N ASN A 41 23.91 0.54 32.34
CA ASN A 41 25.00 -0.38 32.66
C ASN A 41 26.01 -0.39 31.50
N VAL A 42 27.25 0.04 31.74
CA VAL A 42 28.34 0.07 30.76
C VAL A 42 29.38 -0.96 31.20
N ASP A 43 29.31 -2.15 30.62
CA ASP A 43 30.31 -3.21 30.81
C ASP A 43 31.21 -3.29 29.57
N LEU A 44 32.43 -2.78 29.69
CA LEU A 44 33.46 -2.78 28.66
C LEU A 44 34.28 -4.09 28.66
N LEU A 45 34.06 -4.98 29.62
CA LEU A 45 34.81 -6.22 29.81
C LEU A 45 33.95 -7.48 29.66
N SER A 46 32.67 -7.34 29.27
CA SER A 46 31.72 -8.44 29.11
C SER A 46 32.23 -9.56 28.19
N ASP A 47 33.03 -9.20 27.19
CA ASP A 47 33.57 -10.14 26.19
C ASP A 47 34.88 -10.81 26.64
N ILE A 48 35.52 -10.30 27.69
CA ILE A 48 36.81 -10.80 28.21
C ILE A 48 36.58 -11.67 29.46
N LEU A 49 35.55 -11.38 30.26
CA LEU A 49 35.23 -12.11 31.48
C LEU A 49 34.29 -13.30 31.20
N VAL A 50 34.84 -14.38 30.64
CA VAL A 50 34.14 -15.67 30.56
C VAL A 50 34.11 -16.31 31.96
N ILE A 51 33.00 -16.18 32.68
CA ILE A 51 32.74 -16.96 33.88
C ILE A 51 32.22 -18.35 33.46
N PRO A 52 32.94 -19.46 33.73
CA PRO A 52 32.46 -20.78 33.38
C PRO A 52 31.32 -21.21 34.32
N LYS A 53 30.09 -21.29 33.82
CA LYS A 53 28.98 -21.92 34.54
C LYS A 53 29.15 -23.44 34.54
N ASN A 54 29.40 -23.99 35.72
CA ASN A 54 29.46 -25.42 36.04
C ASN A 54 28.17 -26.15 35.59
N LYS A 55 28.34 -27.19 34.76
CA LYS A 55 27.29 -28.17 34.44
C LYS A 55 27.06 -29.09 35.64
N LYS A 56 25.84 -29.13 36.16
CA LYS A 56 25.32 -30.30 36.90
C LYS A 56 24.17 -30.91 36.11
N THR A 57 24.38 -32.14 35.67
CA THR A 57 23.39 -33.02 35.06
C THR A 57 22.63 -33.75 36.17
N ARG A 58 21.28 -33.75 36.15
CA ARG A 58 20.48 -34.94 36.47
C ARG A 58 18.98 -34.78 36.16
N THR A 59 18.54 -35.70 35.29
CA THR A 59 17.29 -36.50 35.27
C THR A 59 15.93 -35.86 34.97
N HIS A 60 15.26 -36.52 34.03
CA HIS A 60 13.98 -36.25 33.37
C HIS A 60 12.77 -36.06 34.29
N LYS A 61 12.02 -34.99 34.02
CA LYS A 61 10.55 -35.02 33.93
C LYS A 61 10.15 -34.36 32.62
N ILE A 62 9.34 -35.06 31.82
CA ILE A 62 8.73 -34.54 30.61
C ILE A 62 7.69 -33.49 31.07
N SER A 63 8.17 -32.27 31.27
CA SER A 63 7.32 -31.08 31.28
C SER A 63 7.04 -30.77 29.82
N HIS A 64 5.76 -30.59 29.47
CA HIS A 64 5.39 -29.93 28.23
C HIS A 64 6.25 -28.68 28.08
N LYS A 65 7.21 -28.74 27.16
CA LYS A 65 7.96 -27.58 26.75
C LYS A 65 6.97 -26.81 25.90
N GLU A 66 6.21 -25.93 26.54
CA GLU A 66 5.72 -24.74 25.86
C GLU A 66 6.93 -24.23 25.07
N ILE A 67 6.86 -24.31 23.76
CA ILE A 67 7.78 -23.59 22.90
C ILE A 67 7.42 -22.15 23.17
N SER A 68 8.09 -21.57 24.17
CA SER A 68 8.20 -20.14 24.34
C SER A 68 8.75 -19.64 23.01
N VAL A 69 7.86 -19.14 22.14
CA VAL A 69 8.27 -18.28 21.04
C VAL A 69 9.12 -17.20 21.70
N PRO A 70 10.40 -17.03 21.35
CA PRO A 70 11.19 -15.97 21.92
C PRO A 70 10.56 -14.66 21.46
N THR A 71 9.75 -14.06 22.32
CA THR A 71 9.38 -12.66 22.20
C THR A 71 10.68 -11.88 22.26
N THR A 72 10.93 -11.05 21.24
CA THR A 72 12.04 -10.08 21.08
C THR A 72 13.40 -10.59 20.62
N PHE A 73 13.51 -10.89 19.33
CA PHE A 73 14.71 -10.53 18.56
C PHE A 73 14.31 -9.52 17.49
N ASN A 74 14.19 -8.26 17.93
CA ASN A 74 13.79 -7.16 17.09
C ASN A 74 15.02 -6.54 16.42
N ASP A 75 15.21 -6.79 15.12
CA ASP A 75 16.23 -6.16 14.29
C ASP A 75 15.64 -4.92 13.61
N PHE A 76 15.82 -3.76 14.26
CA PHE A 76 15.38 -2.49 13.67
C PHE A 76 16.03 -2.27 12.30
N PHE A 77 17.33 -2.53 12.16
CA PHE A 77 18.10 -2.29 10.93
C PHE A 77 17.68 -3.18 9.75
N ALA A 78 16.85 -4.20 9.97
CA ALA A 78 16.22 -4.97 8.90
C ALA A 78 15.44 -4.10 7.90
N TYR A 79 15.05 -2.87 8.26
CA TYR A 79 14.41 -1.94 7.34
C TYR A 79 15.28 -1.59 6.11
N GLU A 80 16.60 -1.76 6.17
CA GLU A 80 17.50 -1.52 5.03
C GLU A 80 17.40 -2.59 3.93
N LYS A 81 16.72 -3.72 4.19
CA LYS A 81 16.53 -4.80 3.21
C LYS A 81 15.71 -4.32 2.01
N LYS A 82 16.18 -4.65 0.80
CA LYS A 82 15.50 -4.36 -0.47
C LYS A 82 14.68 -5.55 -0.99
N GLY A 83 13.59 -5.26 -1.71
CA GLY A 83 12.80 -6.24 -2.44
C GLY A 83 12.18 -7.31 -1.54
N THR A 84 11.86 -6.99 -0.28
CA THR A 84 11.13 -7.87 0.63
C THR A 84 10.39 -7.06 1.67
N LEU A 85 9.21 -7.55 2.05
CA LEU A 85 8.51 -7.09 3.24
C LEU A 85 9.21 -7.66 4.49
N ILE A 86 9.25 -6.87 5.56
CA ILE A 86 9.90 -7.23 6.84
C ILE A 86 9.00 -6.92 8.02
N ARG A 87 9.16 -7.68 9.12
CA ARG A 87 8.51 -7.44 10.42
C ARG A 87 9.51 -7.11 11.53
N PHE A 88 10.70 -6.64 11.15
CA PHE A 88 11.79 -6.34 12.10
C PHE A 88 12.17 -7.52 12.99
N ASN A 89 11.90 -8.75 12.57
CA ASN A 89 12.34 -9.96 13.22
C ASN A 89 13.51 -10.57 12.43
N GLN A 90 14.33 -11.36 13.11
CA GLN A 90 15.40 -12.12 12.45
C GLN A 90 14.86 -13.21 11.52
N ASP A 91 13.60 -13.62 11.72
CA ASP A 91 12.96 -14.66 10.95
C ASP A 91 12.65 -14.22 9.51
N THR A 92 13.25 -14.90 8.54
CA THR A 92 13.04 -14.67 7.11
C THR A 92 12.13 -15.71 6.46
N ILE A 93 11.71 -16.72 7.23
CA ILE A 93 10.95 -17.89 6.78
C ILE A 93 9.46 -17.58 6.75
N TYR A 94 8.91 -16.90 7.77
CA TYR A 94 7.51 -16.52 7.77
C TYR A 94 7.27 -15.26 6.93
N PRO A 95 6.12 -15.16 6.25
CA PRO A 95 5.75 -13.93 5.59
C PRO A 95 5.39 -12.83 6.57
N ALA A 96 5.56 -11.61 6.09
CA ALA A 96 5.22 -10.41 6.82
C ALA A 96 3.70 -10.17 6.84
N LEU A 97 3.00 -10.50 5.74
CA LEU A 97 1.56 -10.32 5.58
C LEU A 97 0.83 -11.66 5.74
N GLN A 98 0.68 -12.13 6.97
CA GLN A 98 0.19 -13.48 7.22
C GLN A 98 -1.27 -13.63 6.78
N LYS A 99 -2.16 -12.77 7.27
CA LYS A 99 -3.61 -12.90 7.04
C LYS A 99 -3.97 -12.86 5.56
N ILE A 100 -3.36 -11.94 4.80
CA ILE A 100 -3.64 -11.88 3.35
C ILE A 100 -3.05 -13.09 2.62
N ASN A 101 -1.88 -13.59 3.03
CA ASN A 101 -1.27 -14.74 2.39
C ASN A 101 -2.08 -16.03 2.61
N GLU A 102 -2.78 -16.19 3.74
CA GLU A 102 -3.75 -17.27 3.92
C GLU A 102 -4.88 -17.20 2.90
N LYS A 103 -5.42 -16.00 2.65
CA LYS A 103 -6.46 -15.81 1.64
C LYS A 103 -5.92 -15.99 0.22
N LEU A 104 -4.69 -15.56 -0.06
CA LEU A 104 -4.04 -15.77 -1.37
C LEU A 104 -3.79 -17.26 -1.62
N LEU A 105 -3.40 -18.02 -0.59
CA LEU A 105 -3.31 -19.48 -0.67
C LEU A 105 -4.68 -20.09 -0.94
N ALA A 106 -5.70 -19.71 -0.18
CA ALA A 106 -7.07 -20.18 -0.42
C ALA A 106 -7.51 -19.93 -1.87
N LEU A 107 -7.24 -18.73 -2.41
CA LEU A 107 -7.53 -18.36 -3.78
C LEU A 107 -6.74 -19.23 -4.79
N ALA A 108 -5.44 -19.41 -4.57
CA ALA A 108 -4.58 -20.20 -5.45
C ALA A 108 -4.99 -21.69 -5.50
N TYR A 109 -5.56 -22.21 -4.42
CA TYR A 109 -6.13 -23.56 -4.34
C TYR A 109 -7.62 -23.62 -4.73
N GLY A 110 -8.13 -22.60 -5.45
CA GLY A 110 -9.45 -22.61 -6.07
C GLY A 110 -10.62 -22.30 -5.14
N LYS A 111 -10.38 -21.85 -3.90
CA LYS A 111 -11.47 -21.44 -3.02
C LYS A 111 -12.08 -20.13 -3.50
N ASN A 112 -13.40 -20.02 -3.39
CA ASN A 112 -14.17 -18.84 -3.76
C ASN A 112 -14.03 -17.74 -2.71
N VAL A 113 -12.86 -17.11 -2.65
CA VAL A 113 -12.55 -16.03 -1.70
C VAL A 113 -12.33 -14.71 -2.42
N LYS A 114 -12.67 -13.61 -1.75
CA LYS A 114 -12.39 -12.26 -2.22
C LYS A 114 -11.36 -11.61 -1.33
N ILE A 115 -10.38 -10.97 -1.96
CA ILE A 115 -9.29 -10.26 -1.32
C ILE A 115 -9.40 -8.80 -1.75
N ARG A 116 -9.54 -7.88 -0.78
CA ARG A 116 -9.63 -6.45 -1.07
C ARG A 116 -8.52 -5.66 -0.38
N ILE A 117 -7.78 -4.91 -1.18
CA ILE A 117 -6.64 -4.09 -0.76
C ILE A 117 -7.02 -2.61 -0.88
N ALA A 118 -6.92 -1.86 0.22
CA ALA A 118 -7.01 -0.40 0.23
C ALA A 118 -5.59 0.18 0.11
N TRP A 119 -5.29 0.85 -1.00
CA TRP A 119 -3.97 1.44 -1.23
C TRP A 119 -4.02 2.95 -1.05
N PHE A 120 -3.52 3.43 0.09
CA PHE A 120 -3.44 4.85 0.41
C PHE A 120 -2.12 5.44 -0.07
N GLY A 121 -2.20 6.58 -0.74
CA GLY A 121 -1.01 7.33 -1.09
C GLY A 121 -1.28 8.76 -1.52
N ASP A 122 -0.19 9.42 -1.89
CA ASP A 122 -0.18 10.79 -2.38
C ASP A 122 -0.30 10.85 -3.92
N SER A 123 0.19 11.93 -4.53
CA SER A 123 0.10 12.16 -5.97
C SER A 123 0.81 11.07 -6.81
N GLN A 124 1.70 10.26 -6.24
CA GLN A 124 2.42 9.25 -7.01
C GLN A 124 1.54 8.10 -7.51
N ILE A 125 0.44 7.79 -6.81
CA ILE A 125 -0.53 6.76 -7.22
C ILE A 125 -1.76 7.36 -7.90
N GLU A 126 -1.77 8.68 -8.11
CA GLU A 126 -2.88 9.39 -8.72
C GLU A 126 -3.17 8.89 -10.14
N GLY A 127 -4.43 8.97 -10.56
CA GLY A 127 -4.85 8.43 -11.86
C GLY A 127 -4.79 6.91 -11.97
N ASP A 128 -4.60 6.18 -10.85
CA ASP A 128 -4.46 4.72 -10.81
C ASP A 128 -3.17 4.23 -11.50
N PHE A 129 -2.15 5.09 -11.67
CA PHE A 129 -0.96 4.80 -12.48
C PHE A 129 -0.14 3.59 -12.02
N ILE A 130 0.18 3.52 -10.72
CA ILE A 130 0.92 2.36 -10.14
C ILE A 130 -0.05 1.23 -9.81
N THR A 131 -1.13 1.57 -9.11
CA THR A 131 -2.07 0.61 -8.51
C THR A 131 -2.81 -0.22 -9.55
N GLN A 132 -3.07 0.31 -10.75
CA GLN A 132 -3.67 -0.49 -11.84
C GLN A 132 -2.80 -1.66 -12.26
N ASP A 133 -1.48 -1.44 -12.36
CA ASP A 133 -0.55 -2.45 -12.85
C ASP A 133 -0.28 -3.48 -11.75
N VAL A 134 -0.18 -3.05 -10.48
CA VAL A 134 -0.13 -3.99 -9.33
C VAL A 134 -1.39 -4.86 -9.31
N ARG A 135 -2.57 -4.24 -9.47
CA ARG A 135 -3.86 -4.96 -9.54
C ARG A 135 -3.89 -5.96 -10.69
N GLU A 136 -3.51 -5.55 -11.90
CA GLU A 136 -3.50 -6.41 -13.07
C GLU A 136 -2.51 -7.57 -12.90
N MET A 137 -1.29 -7.31 -12.41
CA MET A 137 -0.29 -8.36 -12.19
C MET A 137 -0.75 -9.39 -11.16
N LEU A 138 -1.33 -8.95 -10.04
CA LEU A 138 -1.90 -9.86 -9.03
C LEU A 138 -3.06 -10.67 -9.61
N GLN A 139 -4.02 -10.01 -10.29
CA GLN A 139 -5.15 -10.70 -10.91
C GLN A 139 -4.68 -11.74 -11.94
N ASN A 140 -3.71 -11.40 -12.78
CA ASN A 140 -3.16 -12.33 -13.78
C ASN A 140 -2.40 -13.49 -13.11
N TYR A 141 -1.60 -13.23 -12.07
CA TYR A 141 -0.80 -14.25 -11.39
C TYR A 141 -1.68 -15.33 -10.74
N PHE A 142 -2.81 -14.93 -10.13
CA PHE A 142 -3.75 -15.84 -9.49
C PHE A 142 -4.87 -16.33 -10.43
N GLY A 143 -4.85 -16.00 -11.72
CA GLY A 143 -5.94 -16.32 -12.66
C GLY A 143 -7.30 -15.76 -12.22
N ALA A 144 -7.29 -14.67 -11.44
CA ALA A 144 -8.48 -14.12 -10.82
C ALA A 144 -9.29 -13.26 -11.81
N PRO A 145 -10.64 -13.29 -11.74
CA PRO A 145 -11.48 -12.39 -12.52
C PRO A 145 -11.14 -10.92 -12.26
N LYS A 146 -11.23 -10.10 -13.30
CA LYS A 146 -10.81 -8.69 -13.25
C LYS A 146 -11.93 -7.79 -12.74
N GLY A 147 -11.58 -6.84 -11.88
CA GLY A 147 -12.42 -5.69 -11.56
C GLY A 147 -11.57 -4.50 -11.19
N VAL A 148 -12.10 -3.30 -11.44
CA VAL A 148 -11.39 -2.04 -11.18
C VAL A 148 -11.39 -1.65 -9.70
N GLY A 149 -12.32 -2.18 -8.90
CA GLY A 149 -12.49 -1.76 -7.51
C GLY A 149 -13.12 -0.38 -7.42
N TYR A 150 -12.73 0.38 -6.40
CA TYR A 150 -13.28 1.69 -6.07
C TYR A 150 -12.93 2.76 -7.12
N VAL A 151 -13.93 3.59 -7.42
CA VAL A 151 -13.81 4.77 -8.27
C VAL A 151 -14.62 5.91 -7.65
N PRO A 152 -14.05 7.10 -7.38
CA PRO A 152 -14.81 8.24 -6.89
C PRO A 152 -15.77 8.75 -7.98
N LEU A 153 -16.84 9.46 -7.59
CA LEU A 153 -17.76 10.05 -8.58
C LEU A 153 -17.06 11.13 -9.42
N THR A 154 -16.26 11.97 -8.76
CA THR A 154 -15.41 12.96 -9.44
C THR A 154 -14.00 12.93 -8.83
N SER A 155 -13.01 13.33 -9.61
CA SER A 155 -11.61 13.41 -9.18
C SER A 155 -10.88 14.44 -10.04
N ILE A 156 -9.96 15.18 -9.45
CA ILE A 156 -9.07 16.11 -10.17
C ILE A 156 -8.11 15.40 -11.15
N ALA A 157 -8.05 14.08 -11.08
CA ALA A 157 -7.19 13.23 -11.89
C ALA A 157 -7.98 12.18 -12.70
N SER A 158 -9.28 12.40 -12.90
CA SER A 158 -10.12 11.50 -13.70
C SER A 158 -9.56 11.27 -15.10
N ASP A 159 -8.97 12.30 -15.70
CA ASP A 159 -8.49 12.28 -17.09
C ASP A 159 -7.26 11.39 -17.28
N PHE A 160 -6.51 11.15 -16.21
CA PHE A 160 -5.37 10.24 -16.23
C PHE A 160 -5.79 8.78 -16.10
N ARG A 161 -6.97 8.50 -15.54
CA ARG A 161 -7.42 7.14 -15.25
C ARG A 161 -7.88 6.41 -16.51
N ARG A 162 -7.23 5.29 -16.81
CA ARG A 162 -7.54 4.44 -18.00
C ARG A 162 -8.41 3.22 -17.68
N THR A 163 -8.49 2.85 -16.41
CA THR A 163 -9.14 1.61 -15.93
C THR A 163 -10.64 1.74 -15.76
N ALA A 164 -11.13 2.97 -15.59
CA ALA A 164 -12.54 3.29 -15.48
C ALA A 164 -12.78 4.75 -15.83
N LYS A 165 -14.01 5.04 -16.27
CA LYS A 165 -14.50 6.41 -16.45
C LYS A 165 -15.82 6.57 -15.72
N VAL A 166 -15.96 7.67 -14.99
CA VAL A 166 -17.22 8.11 -14.39
C VAL A 166 -17.54 9.48 -14.94
N SER A 167 -18.78 9.68 -15.37
CA SER A 167 -19.29 10.99 -15.74
C SER A 167 -20.60 11.23 -15.01
N THR A 168 -20.78 12.43 -14.50
CA THR A 168 -21.97 12.84 -13.76
C THR A 168 -22.64 14.03 -14.43
N THR A 169 -23.97 14.06 -14.43
CA THR A 169 -24.75 15.27 -14.71
C THR A 169 -25.59 15.65 -13.50
N GLY A 170 -26.00 16.92 -13.43
CA GLY A 170 -26.60 17.52 -12.24
C GLY A 170 -25.58 18.27 -11.38
N PHE A 171 -26.08 18.96 -10.36
CA PHE A 171 -25.24 19.73 -9.44
C PHE A 171 -24.63 18.81 -8.38
N VAL A 172 -23.33 18.52 -8.52
CA VAL A 172 -22.58 17.68 -7.58
C VAL A 172 -21.60 18.54 -6.80
N THR A 173 -21.71 18.54 -5.47
CA THR A 173 -20.72 19.13 -4.57
C THR A 173 -19.91 18.03 -3.89
N ALA A 174 -18.73 18.37 -3.40
CA ALA A 174 -17.86 17.42 -2.71
C ALA A 174 -17.28 18.03 -1.45
N ASP A 175 -17.39 17.29 -0.34
CA ASP A 175 -16.55 17.48 0.82
C ASP A 175 -15.28 16.64 0.68
N ASN A 176 -14.20 17.15 1.26
CA ASN A 176 -12.91 16.49 1.25
C ASN A 176 -12.01 16.89 2.42
N PHE A 177 -10.80 16.31 2.50
CA PHE A 177 -9.86 16.60 3.59
C PHE A 177 -9.48 18.08 3.74
N LYS A 178 -9.55 18.88 2.68
CA LYS A 178 -9.22 20.31 2.67
C LYS A 178 -10.45 21.20 2.91
N LYS A 179 -11.60 20.84 2.34
CA LYS A 179 -12.86 21.58 2.47
C LYS A 179 -13.98 20.62 2.84
N ASN A 180 -14.50 20.72 4.06
CA ASN A 180 -15.61 19.88 4.56
C ASN A 180 -16.77 20.77 5.01
N THR A 181 -17.57 21.22 4.04
CA THR A 181 -18.65 22.20 4.25
C THR A 181 -19.84 21.58 4.96
N HIS A 182 -20.21 20.33 4.65
CA HIS A 182 -21.38 19.67 5.27
C HIS A 182 -21.05 19.04 6.63
N GLN A 183 -19.77 19.09 7.05
CA GLN A 183 -19.26 18.49 8.29
C GLN A 183 -19.56 16.99 8.42
N ALA A 184 -19.78 16.32 7.29
CA ALA A 184 -20.16 14.92 7.27
C ALA A 184 -18.93 14.00 7.13
N PRO A 185 -19.08 12.70 7.47
CA PRO A 185 -18.01 11.72 7.36
C PRO A 185 -17.48 11.59 5.93
N LEU A 186 -16.16 11.69 5.77
CA LEU A 186 -15.48 11.38 4.51
C LEU A 186 -15.28 9.88 4.36
N PHE A 187 -15.39 9.36 3.14
CA PHE A 187 -14.97 7.99 2.83
C PHE A 187 -13.44 7.86 2.91
N LEU A 188 -12.92 6.63 2.80
CA LEU A 188 -11.48 6.35 2.80
C LEU A 188 -10.71 7.14 1.74
N SER A 189 -11.34 7.44 0.60
CA SER A 189 -10.75 8.30 -0.45
C SER A 189 -10.50 9.73 0.00
N GLY A 190 -11.03 10.14 1.15
CA GLY A 190 -11.03 11.51 1.60
C GLY A 190 -12.07 12.38 0.93
N TYR A 191 -13.06 11.78 0.26
CA TYR A 191 -14.15 12.48 -0.42
C TYR A 191 -15.52 11.98 0.02
N SER A 192 -16.51 12.86 -0.07
CA SER A 192 -17.95 12.53 -0.06
C SER A 192 -18.68 13.51 -0.96
N PHE A 193 -19.61 12.99 -1.74
CA PHE A 193 -20.30 13.72 -2.80
C PHE A 193 -21.78 13.89 -2.46
N TYR A 194 -22.33 15.05 -2.79
CA TYR A 194 -23.72 15.41 -2.52
C TYR A 194 -24.38 16.00 -3.76
N GLY A 195 -25.70 15.81 -3.85
CA GLY A 195 -26.56 16.38 -4.87
C GLY A 195 -27.97 15.83 -4.71
N ASN A 196 -28.99 16.65 -5.01
CA ASN A 196 -30.38 16.24 -4.88
C ASN A 196 -30.70 15.04 -5.78
N THR A 197 -30.32 15.16 -7.06
CA THR A 197 -30.34 14.07 -8.04
C THR A 197 -29.04 14.14 -8.83
N ILE A 198 -28.34 13.01 -8.89
CA ILE A 198 -27.09 12.86 -9.63
C ILE A 198 -27.30 11.75 -10.66
N ASP A 199 -27.20 12.08 -11.95
CA ASP A 199 -27.12 11.05 -12.98
C ASP A 199 -25.66 10.64 -13.14
N VAL A 200 -25.42 9.34 -13.21
CA VAL A 200 -24.10 8.75 -13.21
C VAL A 200 -24.01 7.76 -14.36
N SER A 201 -22.99 7.91 -15.20
CA SER A 201 -22.55 6.88 -16.14
C SER A 201 -21.19 6.37 -15.73
N PHE A 202 -21.08 5.06 -15.54
CA PHE A 202 -19.88 4.38 -15.07
C PHE A 202 -19.45 3.31 -16.06
N TRP A 203 -18.21 3.42 -16.51
CA TRP A 203 -17.56 2.48 -17.41
C TRP A 203 -16.35 1.83 -16.76
N ASP A 204 -16.34 0.49 -16.74
CA ASP A 204 -15.21 -0.36 -16.34
C ASP A 204 -14.47 -0.86 -17.58
N ASN A 205 -13.16 -0.61 -17.64
CA ASN A 205 -12.29 -0.94 -18.77
C ASN A 205 -11.15 -1.93 -18.43
N VAL A 206 -11.21 -2.67 -17.31
CA VAL A 206 -10.13 -3.61 -16.95
C VAL A 206 -10.32 -5.02 -17.49
N ARG A 207 -11.54 -5.37 -17.93
CA ARG A 207 -11.89 -6.73 -18.35
C ARG A 207 -11.40 -7.04 -19.76
N LYS A 208 -10.82 -8.23 -19.93
CA LYS A 208 -10.39 -8.77 -21.23
C LYS A 208 -11.43 -9.73 -21.82
N ASP A 209 -11.98 -10.61 -20.98
CA ASP A 209 -13.09 -11.49 -21.35
C ASP A 209 -14.43 -10.71 -21.39
N PRO A 210 -15.13 -10.64 -22.54
CA PRO A 210 -16.44 -10.01 -22.65
C PRO A 210 -17.54 -10.67 -21.81
N GLN A 211 -17.43 -11.97 -21.52
CA GLN A 211 -18.44 -12.74 -20.79
C GLN A 211 -18.27 -12.66 -19.26
N GLN A 212 -17.11 -12.22 -18.77
CA GLN A 212 -16.85 -12.12 -17.34
C GLN A 212 -17.77 -11.11 -16.66
N ALA A 213 -18.71 -11.56 -15.82
CA ALA A 213 -19.60 -10.66 -15.07
C ALA A 213 -18.86 -9.86 -13.98
N THR A 214 -19.31 -8.63 -13.73
CA THR A 214 -18.93 -7.85 -12.54
C THR A 214 -20.14 -7.29 -11.82
N GLN A 215 -20.02 -7.22 -10.50
CA GLN A 215 -20.94 -6.52 -9.63
C GLN A 215 -20.56 -5.04 -9.59
N LYS A 216 -21.50 -4.17 -10.00
CA LYS A 216 -21.36 -2.72 -9.91
C LYS A 216 -22.12 -2.21 -8.70
N TRP A 217 -21.42 -1.51 -7.82
CA TRP A 217 -21.92 -1.07 -6.54
C TRP A 217 -21.90 0.46 -6.47
N LEU A 218 -22.97 1.03 -5.90
CA LEU A 218 -22.95 2.37 -5.33
C LEU A 218 -22.56 2.27 -3.85
N LEU A 219 -21.59 3.08 -3.42
CA LEU A 219 -21.14 3.18 -2.04
C LEU A 219 -21.63 4.50 -1.45
N TYR A 220 -22.22 4.48 -0.27
CA TYR A 220 -22.79 5.67 0.37
C TYR A 220 -22.76 5.56 1.88
N GLY A 221 -22.74 6.70 2.56
CA GLY A 221 -22.72 6.78 4.01
C GLY A 221 -24.11 6.79 4.62
N LYS A 222 -24.17 7.15 5.90
CA LYS A 222 -25.39 7.26 6.67
C LYS A 222 -26.17 8.53 6.29
N GLY A 223 -27.50 8.45 6.21
CA GLY A 223 -28.36 9.59 5.92
C GLY A 223 -29.81 9.21 5.68
N ASP A 224 -30.48 9.92 4.77
CA ASP A 224 -31.82 9.60 4.28
C ASP A 224 -31.85 8.42 3.30
N THR A 225 -32.99 7.76 3.20
CA THR A 225 -33.23 6.69 2.22
C THR A 225 -32.99 7.23 0.81
N ILE A 226 -32.05 6.62 0.09
CA ILE A 226 -31.73 7.01 -1.28
C ILE A 226 -32.67 6.30 -2.26
N ALA A 227 -33.02 6.96 -3.36
CA ALA A 227 -33.72 6.35 -4.48
C ALA A 227 -32.76 6.21 -5.66
N ILE A 228 -32.62 5.00 -6.18
CA ILE A 228 -31.78 4.70 -7.35
C ILE A 228 -32.68 4.30 -8.51
N LYS A 229 -32.65 5.05 -9.60
CA LYS A 229 -33.32 4.74 -10.86
C LYS A 229 -32.32 4.15 -11.84
N ILE A 230 -32.57 2.92 -12.28
CA ILE A 230 -31.79 2.24 -13.33
C ILE A 230 -32.78 1.86 -14.43
N ASN A 231 -32.57 2.37 -15.64
CA ASN A 231 -33.56 2.33 -16.71
C ASN A 231 -34.91 2.90 -16.19
N ASP A 232 -36.01 2.17 -16.34
CA ASP A 232 -37.34 2.61 -15.87
C ASP A 232 -37.69 2.13 -14.46
N THR A 233 -36.77 1.43 -13.79
CA THR A 233 -37.02 0.88 -12.44
C THR A 233 -36.37 1.75 -11.38
N THR A 234 -37.16 2.19 -10.40
CA THR A 234 -36.67 2.90 -9.21
C THR A 234 -36.72 1.99 -7.98
N LYS A 235 -35.60 1.88 -7.26
CA LYS A 235 -35.50 1.13 -6.00
C LYS A 235 -35.02 2.06 -4.89
N LYS A 236 -35.59 1.91 -3.69
CA LYS A 236 -35.21 2.66 -2.50
C LYS A 236 -34.27 1.83 -1.64
N PHE A 237 -33.23 2.46 -1.09
CA PHE A 237 -32.26 1.82 -0.22
C PHE A 237 -32.09 2.64 1.07
N PRO A 238 -32.26 2.03 2.26
CA PRO A 238 -32.03 2.72 3.52
C PRO A 238 -30.53 3.03 3.70
N ALA A 239 -30.21 4.20 4.24
CA ALA A 239 -28.84 4.65 4.54
C ALA A 239 -28.57 4.63 6.05
N THR A 240 -28.76 3.46 6.69
CA THR A 240 -28.76 3.33 8.15
C THR A 240 -27.37 3.15 8.77
N HIS A 241 -26.41 2.64 8.00
CA HIS A 241 -25.04 2.38 8.48
C HIS A 241 -24.07 3.48 8.06
N GLU A 242 -22.93 3.58 8.76
CA GLU A 242 -21.86 4.51 8.34
C GLU A 242 -21.30 4.17 6.97
N PHE A 243 -21.38 2.89 6.57
CA PHE A 243 -21.01 2.39 5.25
C PHE A 243 -22.11 1.48 4.71
N ASN A 244 -22.71 1.87 3.58
CA ASN A 244 -23.73 1.12 2.88
C ASN A 244 -23.31 0.83 1.44
N ARG A 245 -23.90 -0.21 0.85
CA ARG A 245 -23.67 -0.62 -0.54
C ARG A 245 -24.99 -0.96 -1.21
N ALA A 246 -25.20 -0.50 -2.44
CA ALA A 246 -26.34 -0.88 -3.26
C ALA A 246 -25.84 -1.54 -4.55
N LEU A 247 -26.30 -2.77 -4.81
CA LEU A 247 -25.96 -3.49 -6.04
C LEU A 247 -26.77 -2.87 -7.19
N LEU A 248 -26.06 -2.29 -8.16
CA LEU A 248 -26.66 -1.69 -9.35
C LEU A 248 -26.91 -2.74 -10.42
N THR A 249 -25.87 -3.51 -10.75
CA THR A 249 -25.94 -4.58 -11.75
C THR A 249 -24.97 -5.71 -11.40
N ASN A 250 -25.28 -6.93 -11.84
CA ASN A 250 -24.38 -8.08 -11.83
C ASN A 250 -24.45 -8.77 -13.19
N ASN A 251 -23.66 -8.29 -14.16
CA ASN A 251 -23.70 -8.77 -15.53
C ASN A 251 -22.39 -8.47 -16.27
N PRO A 252 -22.21 -9.01 -17.50
CA PRO A 252 -21.01 -8.75 -18.30
C PRO A 252 -20.95 -7.36 -18.96
N SER A 253 -21.91 -6.45 -18.74
CA SER A 253 -21.84 -5.10 -19.29
C SER A 253 -20.67 -4.33 -18.69
N ARG A 254 -19.91 -3.59 -19.51
CA ARG A 254 -18.88 -2.65 -19.02
C ARG A 254 -19.47 -1.37 -18.47
N ARG A 255 -20.74 -1.09 -18.77
CA ARG A 255 -21.38 0.17 -18.47
C ARG A 255 -22.61 -0.01 -17.58
N VAL A 256 -22.83 0.97 -16.70
CA VAL A 256 -24.09 1.18 -16.02
C VAL A 256 -24.39 2.67 -16.00
N SER A 257 -25.63 3.03 -16.32
CA SER A 257 -26.15 4.37 -16.19
C SER A 257 -27.31 4.35 -15.20
N PHE A 258 -27.33 5.29 -14.26
CA PHE A 258 -28.36 5.36 -13.24
C PHE A 258 -28.48 6.79 -12.69
N SER A 259 -29.61 7.10 -12.08
CA SER A 259 -29.80 8.32 -11.28
C SER A 259 -29.88 7.94 -9.81
N VAL A 260 -29.21 8.68 -8.94
CA VAL A 260 -29.38 8.58 -7.48
C VAL A 260 -29.94 9.88 -6.95
N THR A 261 -31.03 9.77 -6.18
CA THR A 261 -31.70 10.89 -5.50
C THR A 261 -31.56 10.73 -3.99
N SER A 262 -31.10 11.79 -3.34
CA SER A 262 -30.90 11.88 -1.89
C SER A 262 -30.88 13.34 -1.44
N GLN A 263 -31.31 13.64 -0.21
CA GLN A 263 -31.27 15.00 0.33
C GLN A 263 -29.97 15.29 1.10
N LYS A 264 -29.51 14.34 1.93
CA LYS A 264 -28.39 14.53 2.87
C LYS A 264 -27.38 13.39 2.85
N THR A 265 -27.72 12.23 2.29
CA THR A 265 -26.84 11.07 2.26
C THR A 265 -25.58 11.32 1.44
N PRO A 266 -24.37 11.18 2.03
CA PRO A 266 -23.13 11.29 1.28
C PRO A 266 -22.94 10.09 0.37
N ILE A 267 -22.67 10.35 -0.91
CA ILE A 267 -22.22 9.33 -1.84
C ILE A 267 -20.71 9.21 -1.75
N PHE A 268 -20.20 8.01 -1.53
CA PHE A 268 -18.78 7.74 -1.37
C PHE A 268 -18.09 7.42 -2.70
N GLY A 269 -18.83 6.89 -3.67
CA GLY A 269 -18.32 6.54 -4.99
C GLY A 269 -18.93 5.24 -5.50
N LEU A 270 -18.23 4.62 -6.44
CA LEU A 270 -18.66 3.41 -7.13
C LEU A 270 -17.64 2.31 -6.93
N SER A 271 -18.05 1.08 -7.21
CA SER A 271 -17.11 -0.02 -7.37
C SER A 271 -17.54 -0.99 -8.47
N SER A 272 -16.62 -1.46 -9.30
CA SER A 272 -16.84 -2.63 -10.18
C SER A 272 -15.92 -3.75 -9.75
N GLU A 273 -16.52 -4.85 -9.31
CA GLU A 273 -15.83 -5.90 -8.58
C GLU A 273 -16.24 -7.27 -9.14
N PRO A 274 -15.33 -8.25 -9.23
CA PRO A 274 -15.72 -9.63 -9.42
C PRO A 274 -16.38 -10.17 -8.14
N GLN A 275 -17.09 -11.30 -8.24
CA GLN A 275 -17.67 -11.97 -7.07
C GLN A 275 -16.58 -12.54 -6.14
N SER A 276 -15.44 -12.96 -6.71
CA SER A 276 -14.26 -13.45 -6.00
C SER A 276 -12.97 -13.08 -6.74
N GLY A 277 -11.82 -13.33 -6.12
CA GLY A 277 -10.52 -12.92 -6.62
C GLY A 277 -10.00 -11.67 -5.91
N ILE A 278 -9.25 -10.85 -6.62
CA ILE A 278 -8.48 -9.73 -6.04
C ILE A 278 -9.03 -8.40 -6.52
N VAL A 279 -9.29 -7.51 -5.57
CA VAL A 279 -9.66 -6.10 -5.80
C VAL A 279 -8.63 -5.21 -5.11
N LEU A 280 -8.15 -4.20 -5.81
CA LEU A 280 -7.24 -3.19 -5.26
C LEU A 280 -7.83 -1.81 -5.54
N ASP A 281 -8.14 -1.10 -4.47
CA ASP A 281 -8.71 0.24 -4.47
C ASP A 281 -7.59 1.27 -4.33
N ASN A 282 -7.56 2.21 -5.27
CA ASN A 282 -6.64 3.33 -5.23
C ASN A 282 -7.24 4.51 -4.45
N PHE A 283 -6.64 4.86 -3.32
CA PHE A 283 -6.98 6.00 -2.49
C PHE A 283 -5.86 7.06 -2.53
N SER A 284 -5.80 7.74 -3.67
CA SER A 284 -4.95 8.91 -3.89
C SER A 284 -5.66 10.18 -3.44
N PHE A 285 -4.95 11.05 -2.71
CA PHE A 285 -5.37 12.43 -2.49
C PHE A 285 -4.19 13.37 -2.69
N ARG A 286 -4.34 14.38 -3.55
CA ARG A 286 -3.22 15.24 -3.93
C ARG A 286 -2.76 16.16 -2.78
N GLY A 287 -1.46 16.08 -2.48
CA GLY A 287 -0.78 16.98 -1.56
C GLY A 287 -0.96 16.66 -0.08
N ILE A 288 -1.40 15.45 0.28
CA ILE A 288 -1.47 15.01 1.68
C ILE A 288 -0.23 14.18 2.06
N THR A 289 -0.05 13.95 3.36
CA THR A 289 1.09 13.19 3.91
C THR A 289 0.64 11.89 4.59
N GLY A 290 -0.67 11.62 4.59
CA GLY A 290 -1.30 10.53 5.33
C GLY A 290 -1.75 10.93 6.73
N VAL A 291 -1.19 12.00 7.30
CA VAL A 291 -1.61 12.53 8.62
C VAL A 291 -3.08 12.99 8.60
N GLU A 292 -3.56 13.45 7.44
CA GLU A 292 -4.94 13.88 7.20
C GLU A 292 -5.96 12.77 7.45
N LEU A 293 -5.56 11.49 7.32
CA LEU A 293 -6.41 10.33 7.59
C LEU A 293 -6.89 10.29 9.05
N LYS A 294 -6.26 11.06 9.97
CA LYS A 294 -6.80 11.27 11.33
C LYS A 294 -8.24 11.78 11.31
N LYS A 295 -8.65 12.51 10.27
CA LYS A 295 -9.99 13.10 10.09
C LYS A 295 -11.07 12.06 9.73
N LEU A 296 -10.71 10.84 9.32
CA LEU A 296 -11.69 9.81 8.98
C LEU A 296 -12.58 9.48 10.18
N ASN A 297 -13.87 9.26 9.96
CA ASN A 297 -14.79 8.95 11.05
C ASN A 297 -14.47 7.57 11.68
N GLN A 298 -14.45 7.48 13.01
CA GLN A 298 -14.12 6.22 13.71
C GLN A 298 -15.18 5.13 13.52
N ASN A 299 -16.46 5.50 13.52
CA ASN A 299 -17.57 4.57 13.33
C ASN A 299 -17.58 4.03 11.90
N LEU A 300 -17.24 4.86 10.91
CA LEU A 300 -17.02 4.40 9.53
C LEU A 300 -15.94 3.31 9.46
N LEU A 301 -14.78 3.52 10.10
CA LEU A 301 -13.70 2.52 10.12
C LEU A 301 -14.14 1.21 10.81
N LYS A 302 -14.87 1.32 11.93
CA LYS A 302 -15.43 0.15 12.63
C LYS A 302 -16.42 -0.61 11.74
N GLU A 303 -17.31 0.09 11.03
CA GLU A 303 -18.31 -0.52 10.14
C GLU A 303 -17.63 -1.24 8.97
N ILE A 304 -16.65 -0.60 8.31
CA ILE A 304 -15.86 -1.19 7.23
C ILE A 304 -15.12 -2.46 7.70
N ASN A 305 -14.55 -2.43 8.90
CA ASN A 305 -13.88 -3.60 9.48
C ASN A 305 -14.87 -4.72 9.85
N LYS A 306 -16.02 -4.35 10.44
CA LYS A 306 -17.07 -5.30 10.83
C LYS A 306 -17.64 -6.02 9.61
N SER A 307 -17.82 -5.32 8.50
CA SER A 307 -18.29 -5.92 7.24
C SER A 307 -17.23 -6.76 6.52
N GLY A 308 -15.98 -6.79 7.03
CA GLY A 308 -14.87 -7.49 6.39
C GLY A 308 -14.55 -6.95 4.99
N TYR A 309 -14.74 -5.65 4.76
CA TYR A 309 -14.66 -5.09 3.40
C TYR A 309 -13.22 -5.00 2.88
N TYR A 310 -12.23 -4.80 3.75
CA TYR A 310 -10.80 -4.78 3.41
C TYR A 310 -10.00 -5.83 4.18
N ASP A 311 -9.07 -6.46 3.48
CA ASP A 311 -8.13 -7.45 4.02
C ASP A 311 -6.75 -6.86 4.28
N LEU A 312 -6.36 -5.86 3.49
CA LEU A 312 -5.09 -5.18 3.61
C LEU A 312 -5.27 -3.67 3.40
N VAL A 313 -4.59 -2.89 4.24
CA VAL A 313 -4.39 -1.45 4.08
C VAL A 313 -2.90 -1.20 3.86
N VAL A 314 -2.57 -0.54 2.74
CA VAL A 314 -1.22 -0.10 2.41
C VAL A 314 -1.13 1.40 2.61
N PHE A 315 -0.15 1.86 3.38
CA PHE A 315 0.20 3.28 3.50
C PHE A 315 1.47 3.57 2.71
N GLN A 316 1.37 4.29 1.60
CA GLN A 316 2.51 4.70 0.76
C GLN A 316 2.51 6.24 0.64
N TYR A 317 3.24 6.91 1.52
CA TYR A 317 3.35 8.37 1.53
C TYR A 317 4.83 8.79 1.63
N GLY A 318 5.12 10.03 1.25
CA GLY A 318 6.29 10.72 1.79
C GLY A 318 6.88 11.81 0.91
N VAL A 319 6.58 11.84 -0.39
CA VAL A 319 7.19 12.85 -1.28
C VAL A 319 6.77 14.27 -0.90
N ASN A 320 5.57 14.43 -0.33
CA ASN A 320 5.05 15.71 0.18
C ASN A 320 5.67 16.14 1.52
N LEU A 321 6.36 15.25 2.25
CA LEU A 321 7.03 15.60 3.51
C LEU A 321 8.36 16.32 3.26
N MET A 322 9.03 16.00 2.16
CA MET A 322 10.32 16.58 1.79
C MET A 322 10.15 17.92 1.07
N PHE A 323 9.33 18.85 1.54
CA PHE A 323 9.05 20.10 0.79
C PHE A 323 10.20 21.14 0.83
N LYS A 324 11.14 21.00 1.78
CA LYS A 324 12.37 21.80 1.87
C LYS A 324 13.60 20.94 1.49
N PRO A 325 14.55 21.46 0.68
CA PRO A 325 15.72 20.70 0.23
C PRO A 325 16.55 20.08 1.35
N ASP A 326 16.80 20.87 2.40
CA ASP A 326 17.74 20.52 3.47
C ASP A 326 17.06 20.01 4.75
N ASP A 327 15.74 19.79 4.73
CA ASP A 327 15.02 19.30 5.91
C ASP A 327 15.35 17.83 6.17
N THR A 328 15.91 17.56 7.35
CA THR A 328 16.31 16.23 7.82
C THR A 328 15.55 15.78 9.06
N ASN A 329 14.67 16.62 9.64
CA ASN A 329 13.95 16.32 10.87
C ASN A 329 12.48 16.00 10.60
N TYR A 330 12.14 14.71 10.68
CA TYR A 330 10.77 14.22 10.46
C TYR A 330 10.06 13.79 11.75
N ASP A 331 10.51 14.24 12.92
CA ASP A 331 9.85 13.91 14.20
C ASP A 331 8.39 14.41 14.25
N TYR A 332 8.10 15.54 13.59
CA TYR A 332 6.74 16.03 13.47
C TYR A 332 5.84 15.02 12.72
N TYR A 333 6.38 14.35 11.71
CA TYR A 333 5.67 13.33 10.96
C TYR A 333 5.46 12.08 11.81
N TYR A 334 6.48 11.64 12.56
CA TYR A 334 6.32 10.55 13.52
C TYR A 334 5.18 10.84 14.51
N ARG A 335 5.17 12.03 15.13
CA ARG A 335 4.12 12.45 16.07
C ARG A 335 2.74 12.53 15.42
N GLY A 336 2.66 12.98 14.17
CA GLY A 336 1.41 13.13 13.43
C GLY A 336 0.83 11.81 12.92
N MET A 337 1.68 10.90 12.43
CA MET A 337 1.27 9.65 11.78
C MET A 337 1.07 8.50 12.77
N LYS A 338 1.79 8.47 13.91
CA LYS A 338 1.61 7.43 14.93
C LYS A 338 0.16 7.30 15.42
N PRO A 339 -0.58 8.38 15.73
CA PRO A 339 -2.00 8.29 16.08
C PRO A 339 -2.88 7.74 14.94
N VAL A 340 -2.53 8.02 13.67
CA VAL A 340 -3.25 7.48 12.50
C VAL A 340 -3.08 5.97 12.44
N LEU A 341 -1.84 5.47 12.50
CA LEU A 341 -1.57 4.03 12.49
C LEU A 341 -2.23 3.33 13.68
N LYS A 342 -2.12 3.90 14.89
CA LYS A 342 -2.80 3.39 16.09
C LYS A 342 -4.31 3.30 15.90
N LYS A 343 -4.92 4.34 15.32
CA LYS A 343 -6.36 4.39 15.02
C LYS A 343 -6.78 3.27 14.08
N PHE A 344 -6.07 3.08 12.95
CA PHE A 344 -6.38 1.99 12.02
C PHE A 344 -6.17 0.61 12.67
N LYS A 345 -5.07 0.37 13.39
CA LYS A 345 -4.85 -0.90 14.12
C LYS A 345 -5.97 -1.21 15.12
N THR A 346 -6.45 -0.18 15.83
CA THR A 346 -7.47 -0.34 16.87
C THR A 346 -8.86 -0.55 16.26
N LEU A 347 -9.20 0.19 15.21
CA LEU A 347 -10.55 0.21 14.65
C LEU A 347 -10.75 -0.79 13.50
N MET A 348 -9.66 -1.29 12.92
CA MET A 348 -9.67 -2.28 11.84
C MET A 348 -8.86 -3.55 12.15
N PRO A 349 -9.09 -4.24 13.28
CA PRO A 349 -8.27 -5.39 13.70
C PRO A 349 -8.33 -6.62 12.75
N ASN A 350 -9.36 -6.71 11.89
CA ASN A 350 -9.48 -7.78 10.91
C ASN A 350 -8.73 -7.49 9.61
N THR A 351 -8.31 -6.23 9.42
CA THR A 351 -7.57 -5.77 8.24
C THR A 351 -6.08 -5.71 8.57
N GLU A 352 -5.25 -6.38 7.78
CA GLU A 352 -3.79 -6.30 7.92
C GLU A 352 -3.29 -4.93 7.43
N ILE A 353 -2.20 -4.42 7.98
CA ILE A 353 -1.66 -3.09 7.67
C ILE A 353 -0.19 -3.22 7.28
N VAL A 354 0.24 -2.50 6.25
CA VAL A 354 1.64 -2.40 5.86
C VAL A 354 2.02 -0.95 5.56
N LEU A 355 3.22 -0.56 5.98
CA LEU A 355 3.79 0.76 5.68
C LEU A 355 4.87 0.63 4.61
N PHE A 356 4.74 1.42 3.56
CA PHE A 356 5.75 1.58 2.51
C PHE A 356 6.53 2.86 2.80
N SER A 357 7.85 2.80 2.64
CA SER A 357 8.65 4.02 2.69
C SER A 357 8.29 4.96 1.54
N CYS A 358 8.71 6.21 1.64
CA CYS A 358 8.74 7.14 0.53
C CYS A 358 9.54 6.56 -0.65
N SER A 359 9.24 7.00 -1.87
CA SER A 359 10.12 6.83 -3.03
C SER A 359 11.30 7.82 -3.00
N ASP A 360 12.20 7.70 -3.98
CA ASP A 360 13.19 8.75 -4.24
C ASP A 360 12.54 10.03 -4.78
N ARG A 361 13.15 11.18 -4.47
CA ARG A 361 12.81 12.53 -4.97
C ARG A 361 14.10 13.36 -5.01
N ALA A 362 14.23 14.28 -5.96
CA ALA A 362 15.39 15.14 -6.06
C ALA A 362 15.08 16.64 -5.89
N PHE A 363 16.11 17.38 -5.55
CA PHE A 363 16.17 18.84 -5.58
C PHE A 363 17.39 19.29 -6.40
N ASN A 364 17.35 20.52 -6.87
CA ASN A 364 18.49 21.16 -7.49
C ASN A 364 19.37 21.78 -6.39
N TYR A 365 20.62 21.33 -6.30
CA TYR A 365 21.66 21.91 -5.46
C TYR A 365 22.77 22.43 -6.36
N ASP A 366 22.94 23.74 -6.41
CA ASP A 366 23.98 24.41 -7.19
C ASP A 366 24.03 23.96 -8.67
N GLY A 367 22.86 23.93 -9.31
CA GLY A 367 22.71 23.53 -10.72
C GLY A 367 22.64 22.02 -10.95
N THR A 368 22.84 21.19 -9.92
CA THR A 368 22.83 19.72 -10.05
C THR A 368 21.65 19.10 -9.32
N TRP A 369 20.85 18.29 -10.04
CA TRP A 369 19.78 17.52 -9.44
C TRP A 369 20.33 16.33 -8.63
N LYS A 370 20.00 16.26 -7.35
CA LYS A 370 20.42 15.19 -6.43
C LYS A 370 19.25 14.78 -5.55
N THR A 371 19.23 13.51 -5.12
CA THR A 371 18.29 13.02 -4.11
C THR A 371 18.22 13.96 -2.91
N ALA A 372 17.02 14.19 -2.39
CA ALA A 372 16.78 15.01 -1.21
C ALA A 372 17.66 14.58 -0.02
N VAL A 373 18.30 15.55 0.64
CA VAL A 373 19.26 15.28 1.73
C VAL A 373 18.58 14.54 2.89
N GLY A 374 17.32 14.86 3.18
CA GLY A 374 16.56 14.26 4.29
C GLY A 374 15.96 12.88 4.04
N ILE A 375 16.12 12.28 2.86
CA ILE A 375 15.37 11.06 2.52
C ILE A 375 15.69 9.89 3.45
N ASP A 376 16.95 9.71 3.85
CA ASP A 376 17.35 8.61 4.73
C ASP A 376 16.74 8.80 6.13
N SER A 377 16.73 10.03 6.66
CA SER A 377 16.04 10.37 7.92
C SER A 377 14.54 10.10 7.84
N LEU A 378 13.90 10.42 6.71
CA LEU A 378 12.48 10.13 6.51
C LEU A 378 12.20 8.63 6.48
N ILE A 379 13.01 7.85 5.75
CA ILE A 379 12.86 6.39 5.68
C ILE A 379 13.06 5.76 7.06
N GLN A 380 14.07 6.20 7.82
CA GLN A 380 14.27 5.74 9.18
C GLN A 380 13.08 6.09 10.09
N THR A 381 12.51 7.29 9.93
CA THR A 381 11.30 7.72 10.65
C THR A 381 10.10 6.84 10.32
N GLN A 382 9.90 6.50 9.03
CA GLN A 382 8.84 5.59 8.58
C GLN A 382 9.07 4.16 9.09
N ALA A 383 10.31 3.66 9.05
CA ALA A 383 10.67 2.37 9.61
C ALA A 383 10.40 2.34 11.13
N ARG A 384 10.73 3.41 11.85
CA ARG A 384 10.43 3.56 13.28
C ARG A 384 8.93 3.55 13.57
N LEU A 385 8.13 4.24 12.75
CA LEU A 385 6.66 4.16 12.85
C LEU A 385 6.17 2.72 12.69
N ALA A 386 6.70 1.99 11.70
CA ALA A 386 6.31 0.61 11.47
C ALA A 386 6.73 -0.33 12.62
N TYR A 387 7.96 -0.16 13.10
CA TYR A 387 8.53 -0.88 14.21
C TYR A 387 7.73 -0.68 15.51
N ASP A 388 7.54 0.58 15.93
CA ASP A 388 6.85 0.92 17.17
C ASP A 388 5.36 0.51 17.15
N MET A 389 4.77 0.48 15.97
CA MET A 389 3.37 0.07 15.78
C MET A 389 3.21 -1.42 15.47
N ASP A 390 4.28 -2.23 15.42
CA ASP A 390 4.24 -3.62 14.98
C ASP A 390 3.39 -3.80 13.71
N VAL A 391 3.83 -3.13 12.64
CA VAL A 391 3.30 -3.32 11.29
C VAL A 391 4.44 -3.68 10.34
N PRO A 392 4.20 -4.57 9.37
CA PRO A 392 5.10 -4.82 8.27
C PRO A 392 5.60 -3.54 7.58
N PHE A 393 6.86 -3.54 7.17
CA PHE A 393 7.50 -2.45 6.47
C PHE A 393 8.03 -2.91 5.10
N TYR A 394 7.96 -2.03 4.11
CA TYR A 394 8.63 -2.18 2.83
C TYR A 394 9.47 -0.95 2.52
N ASN A 395 10.78 -1.14 2.41
CA ASN A 395 11.70 -0.08 1.98
C ASN A 395 11.60 0.11 0.46
N PHE A 396 10.56 0.83 0.06
CA PHE A 396 10.25 1.10 -1.34
C PHE A 396 11.39 1.87 -2.01
N TYR A 397 11.99 2.86 -1.33
CA TYR A 397 13.13 3.63 -1.80
C TYR A 397 14.32 2.75 -2.19
N LYS A 398 14.83 1.92 -1.27
CA LYS A 398 15.96 1.03 -1.55
C LYS A 398 15.60 -0.02 -2.60
N SER A 399 14.36 -0.45 -2.64
CA SER A 399 13.88 -1.45 -3.62
C SER A 399 13.81 -0.90 -5.04
N MET A 400 13.61 0.41 -5.22
CA MET A 400 13.73 1.07 -6.54
C MET A 400 15.17 1.24 -7.01
N GLY A 401 16.13 1.33 -6.08
CA GLY A 401 17.53 1.61 -6.37
C GLY A 401 18.20 2.57 -5.39
N GLY A 402 17.42 3.26 -4.55
CA GLY A 402 17.93 4.22 -3.57
C GLY A 402 18.44 5.51 -4.21
N LYS A 403 19.54 6.05 -3.68
CA LYS A 403 20.06 7.38 -3.99
C LYS A 403 20.31 7.58 -5.49
N GLY A 404 19.79 8.67 -6.04
CA GLY A 404 19.95 9.09 -7.43
C GLY A 404 19.03 8.35 -8.41
N THR A 405 18.16 7.47 -7.94
CA THR A 405 17.26 6.69 -8.81
C THR A 405 16.33 7.62 -9.59
N ILE A 406 15.72 8.60 -8.94
CA ILE A 406 14.76 9.48 -9.61
C ILE A 406 15.43 10.40 -10.63
N VAL A 407 16.65 10.87 -10.33
CA VAL A 407 17.48 11.66 -11.25
C VAL A 407 17.83 10.82 -12.48
N LYS A 408 18.35 9.61 -12.27
CA LYS A 408 18.61 8.66 -13.34
C LYS A 408 17.37 8.41 -14.19
N TRP A 409 16.21 8.23 -13.56
CA TRP A 409 14.96 7.93 -14.25
C TRP A 409 14.42 9.13 -15.03
N ALA A 410 14.60 10.36 -14.56
CA ALA A 410 14.19 11.57 -15.26
C ALA A 410 15.15 11.93 -16.42
N ASP A 411 16.45 11.63 -16.27
CA ASP A 411 17.50 12.06 -17.21
C ASP A 411 17.96 10.99 -18.19
N SER A 412 17.59 9.74 -17.96
CA SER A 412 17.85 8.67 -18.94
C SER A 412 17.15 8.91 -20.28
N THR A 413 17.72 8.33 -21.34
CA THR A 413 17.14 8.33 -22.69
C THR A 413 15.72 7.75 -22.71
N VAL A 414 15.51 6.67 -21.95
CA VAL A 414 14.19 6.09 -21.70
C VAL A 414 13.68 6.60 -20.36
N GLN A 415 13.09 7.78 -20.37
CA GLN A 415 12.57 8.42 -19.15
C GLN A 415 11.53 7.53 -18.47
N LEU A 416 11.71 7.32 -17.16
CA LEU A 416 10.76 6.65 -16.26
C LEU A 416 10.15 7.63 -15.25
N ALA A 417 10.73 8.81 -15.08
CA ALA A 417 10.20 9.89 -14.25
C ALA A 417 10.03 11.17 -15.07
N ASN A 418 9.19 12.06 -14.58
CA ASN A 418 9.03 13.40 -15.12
C ASN A 418 10.23 14.27 -14.73
N LYS A 419 10.45 15.35 -15.49
CA LYS A 419 11.49 16.35 -15.22
C LYS A 419 11.23 17.24 -13.99
N ASP A 420 10.19 16.93 -13.22
CA ASP A 420 9.98 17.46 -11.87
C ASP A 420 10.77 16.67 -10.81
N TYR A 421 11.38 15.54 -11.19
CA TYR A 421 12.16 14.66 -10.31
C TYR A 421 11.40 14.17 -9.06
N ILE A 422 10.07 14.06 -9.17
CA ILE A 422 9.18 13.59 -8.12
C ILE A 422 8.22 12.52 -8.64
N HIS A 423 7.59 12.76 -9.80
CA HIS A 423 6.52 11.90 -10.30
C HIS A 423 7.03 10.91 -11.36
N PHE A 424 6.56 9.67 -11.28
CA PHE A 424 6.77 8.69 -12.34
C PHE A 424 5.91 9.02 -13.54
N ASN A 425 6.44 8.79 -14.74
CA ASN A 425 5.59 8.72 -15.92
C ASN A 425 4.96 7.32 -16.05
N TYR A 426 4.11 7.09 -17.06
CA TYR A 426 3.43 5.81 -17.24
C TYR A 426 4.39 4.60 -17.32
N ARG A 427 5.57 4.77 -17.94
CA ARG A 427 6.57 3.69 -18.03
C ARG A 427 7.20 3.40 -16.66
N GLY A 428 7.58 4.45 -15.93
CA GLY A 428 8.13 4.28 -14.57
C GLY A 428 7.12 3.73 -13.58
N ALA A 429 5.85 4.15 -13.67
CA ALA A 429 4.78 3.61 -12.84
C ALA A 429 4.63 2.08 -13.02
N LYS A 430 4.77 1.58 -14.25
CA LYS A 430 4.76 0.14 -14.54
C LYS A 430 5.98 -0.59 -13.98
N VAL A 431 7.17 0.02 -14.03
CA VAL A 431 8.39 -0.53 -13.39
C VAL A 431 8.22 -0.59 -11.87
N VAL A 432 7.71 0.49 -11.27
CA VAL A 432 7.39 0.56 -9.85
C VAL A 432 6.36 -0.50 -9.45
N ALA A 433 5.29 -0.65 -10.22
CA ALA A 433 4.27 -1.66 -9.97
C ALA A 433 4.87 -3.08 -9.98
N LYS A 434 5.81 -3.36 -10.88
CA LYS A 434 6.53 -4.64 -10.93
C LYS A 434 7.41 -4.85 -9.68
N ILE A 435 8.14 -3.82 -9.23
CA ILE A 435 8.93 -3.88 -7.99
C ILE A 435 8.05 -4.21 -6.78
N ILE A 436 6.87 -3.59 -6.70
CA ILE A 436 5.89 -3.84 -5.64
C ILE A 436 5.33 -5.26 -5.74
N PHE A 437 4.90 -5.68 -6.93
CA PHE A 437 4.37 -7.01 -7.19
C PHE A 437 5.36 -8.10 -6.80
N ASP A 438 6.63 -7.97 -7.20
CA ASP A 438 7.67 -8.95 -6.88
C ASP A 438 7.86 -9.09 -5.36
N ALA A 439 7.76 -8.00 -4.59
CA ALA A 439 7.83 -8.03 -3.13
C ALA A 439 6.63 -8.76 -2.50
N LEU A 440 5.41 -8.52 -3.00
CA LEU A 440 4.19 -9.21 -2.56
C LEU A 440 4.24 -10.71 -2.87
N ILE A 441 4.66 -11.08 -4.09
CA ILE A 441 4.79 -12.48 -4.48
C ILE A 441 5.91 -13.19 -3.73
N LYS A 442 7.02 -12.51 -3.44
CA LYS A 442 8.08 -13.06 -2.60
C LYS A 442 7.59 -13.37 -1.19
N ASP A 443 6.77 -12.50 -0.61
CA ASP A 443 6.16 -12.75 0.69
C ASP A 443 5.16 -13.91 0.63
N TYR A 444 4.27 -13.93 -0.38
CA TYR A 444 3.38 -15.05 -0.65
C TYR A 444 4.13 -16.40 -0.84
N SER A 445 5.28 -16.38 -1.51
CA SER A 445 6.09 -17.58 -1.75
C SER A 445 6.57 -18.21 -0.44
N LYS A 446 6.84 -17.40 0.60
CA LYS A 446 7.14 -17.91 1.95
C LYS A 446 5.96 -18.69 2.51
N ALA A 447 4.74 -18.16 2.37
CA ALA A 447 3.52 -18.84 2.80
C ALA A 447 3.30 -20.15 2.04
N LEU A 448 3.48 -20.15 0.72
CA LEU A 448 3.37 -21.32 -0.12
C LEU A 448 4.38 -22.40 0.27
N ASN A 449 5.61 -22.02 0.59
CA ASN A 449 6.65 -22.96 1.03
C ASN A 449 6.31 -23.58 2.39
N LEU A 450 5.84 -22.78 3.36
CA LEU A 450 5.40 -23.29 4.66
C LEU A 450 4.22 -24.27 4.52
N TYR A 451 3.24 -23.91 3.69
CA TYR A 451 2.09 -24.76 3.38
C TYR A 451 2.52 -26.11 2.79
N LYS A 452 3.43 -26.10 1.79
CA LYS A 452 3.97 -27.33 1.17
C LYS A 452 4.78 -28.20 2.14
N GLN A 453 5.38 -27.59 3.16
CA GLN A 453 6.16 -28.29 4.18
C GLN A 453 5.31 -28.82 5.34
N ASN A 454 3.97 -28.75 5.25
CA ASN A 454 3.04 -29.07 6.35
C ASN A 454 3.33 -28.30 7.65
N ARG A 455 3.99 -27.14 7.57
CA ARG A 455 4.17 -26.26 8.72
C ARG A 455 2.96 -25.35 8.82
N SER A 456 2.22 -25.46 9.93
CA SER A 456 1.11 -24.56 10.23
C SER A 456 1.60 -23.12 10.13
N PHE A 457 0.89 -22.35 9.32
CA PHE A 457 1.25 -20.99 8.93
C PHE A 457 1.04 -19.95 10.05
N ILE A 458 0.53 -20.38 11.21
CA ILE A 458 0.07 -19.51 12.29
C ILE A 458 0.89 -19.78 13.56
N PRO A 459 1.62 -18.79 14.12
CA PRO A 459 1.87 -18.76 15.56
C PRO A 459 0.53 -18.44 16.23
N THR A 460 -0.15 -19.46 16.76
CA THR A 460 -1.47 -19.30 17.36
C THR A 460 -1.34 -18.58 18.71
N PRO A 461 -2.13 -17.54 19.00
CA PRO A 461 -2.53 -17.28 20.38
C PRO A 461 -3.45 -18.43 20.81
N ASN A 462 -3.07 -19.13 21.86
CA ASN A 462 -3.77 -20.26 22.51
C ASN A 462 -5.24 -20.48 22.09
N LYS A 463 -5.50 -21.54 21.32
CA LYS A 463 -6.80 -22.23 21.29
C LYS A 463 -6.59 -23.76 21.18
N LYS A 464 -7.30 -24.48 22.05
CA LYS A 464 -7.32 -25.95 22.15
C LYS A 464 -7.80 -26.61 20.84
N PRO A 465 -7.29 -27.79 20.47
CA PRO A 465 -7.66 -28.47 19.23
C PRO A 465 -9.06 -29.09 19.32
N SER A 466 -9.86 -28.93 18.26
CA SER A 466 -11.07 -29.72 18.00
C SER A 466 -10.75 -30.85 17.01
N GLN A 467 -11.36 -32.01 17.25
CA GLN A 467 -11.07 -33.33 16.68
C GLN A 467 -11.34 -33.46 15.16
N ASP A 468 -10.54 -34.33 14.54
CA ASP A 468 -10.53 -34.68 13.11
C ASP A 468 -11.79 -35.41 12.62
N ILE A 469 -12.11 -35.24 11.33
CA ILE A 469 -13.04 -36.09 10.55
C ILE A 469 -12.24 -36.72 9.39
N PRO A 470 -12.34 -38.04 9.14
CA PRO A 470 -11.50 -38.74 8.16
C PRO A 470 -12.00 -38.58 6.72
N ILE A 471 -11.06 -38.41 5.78
CA ILE A 471 -11.30 -38.36 4.33
C ILE A 471 -11.16 -39.77 3.74
N LYS A 472 -12.19 -40.25 3.03
CA LYS A 472 -12.16 -41.47 2.20
C LYS A 472 -11.40 -41.24 0.88
N LYS A 473 -10.54 -42.19 0.52
CA LYS A 473 -9.93 -42.35 -0.81
C LYS A 473 -10.86 -43.13 -1.74
N ASN A 474 -10.88 -42.74 -3.02
CA ASN A 474 -11.10 -43.57 -4.22
C ASN A 474 -10.82 -42.65 -5.43
N SER A 475 -10.33 -43.07 -6.59
CA SER A 475 -9.60 -44.25 -7.10
C SER A 475 -9.16 -43.81 -8.51
N GLN A 476 -8.03 -44.33 -8.97
CA GLN A 476 -7.46 -44.04 -10.29
C GLN A 476 -8.35 -44.58 -11.42
N GLU A 477 -8.44 -43.85 -12.52
CA GLU A 477 -8.67 -44.43 -13.84
C GLU A 477 -7.84 -43.69 -14.90
N THR A 478 -6.94 -44.45 -15.50
CA THR A 478 -6.13 -44.19 -16.70
C THR A 478 -7.00 -44.16 -17.95
N ILE A 479 -6.65 -43.34 -18.96
CA ILE A 479 -6.67 -43.70 -20.40
C ILE A 479 -5.75 -42.74 -21.19
N SER A 480 -5.23 -43.30 -22.27
CA SER A 480 -4.03 -43.04 -23.06
C SER A 480 -4.06 -41.92 -24.12
N ARG A 481 -2.83 -41.45 -24.42
CA ARG A 481 -2.28 -40.62 -25.52
C ARG A 481 -3.03 -40.57 -26.86
N LYS A 482 -2.97 -39.39 -27.51
CA LYS A 482 -2.45 -39.24 -28.88
C LYS A 482 -1.83 -37.84 -29.10
N ILE A 483 -0.68 -37.84 -29.76
CA ILE A 483 0.15 -36.69 -30.15
C ILE A 483 -0.17 -36.41 -31.62
N ASP A 484 -0.33 -35.14 -32.01
CA ASP A 484 -0.02 -34.70 -33.37
C ASP A 484 0.46 -33.25 -33.38
N SER A 485 1.56 -33.04 -34.09
CA SER A 485 2.28 -31.77 -34.30
C SER A 485 1.89 -31.15 -35.65
N PRO A 486 2.09 -29.82 -35.84
CA PRO A 486 1.42 -29.04 -36.88
C PRO A 486 2.08 -29.07 -38.27
N LYS A 487 1.26 -28.98 -39.32
CA LYS A 487 1.68 -28.75 -40.71
C LYS A 487 1.75 -27.25 -41.04
N VAL A 488 2.84 -26.91 -41.73
CA VAL A 488 3.17 -25.63 -42.38
C VAL A 488 2.51 -25.57 -43.77
N VAL A 489 1.99 -24.41 -44.18
CA VAL A 489 1.87 -24.02 -45.61
C VAL A 489 2.25 -22.54 -45.77
N LYS A 490 3.07 -22.28 -46.78
CA LYS A 490 3.70 -21.02 -47.19
C LYS A 490 2.92 -20.33 -48.33
N SER A 491 2.92 -18.99 -48.27
CA SER A 491 3.03 -17.96 -49.34
C SER A 491 2.40 -18.15 -50.74
N LYS A 492 1.70 -17.10 -51.21
CA LYS A 492 1.87 -16.54 -52.57
C LYS A 492 1.47 -15.05 -52.63
N GLU A 493 2.32 -14.27 -53.30
CA GLU A 493 2.22 -12.85 -53.66
C GLU A 493 1.26 -12.62 -54.85
N SER A 494 0.73 -11.40 -54.98
CA SER A 494 0.87 -10.56 -56.21
C SER A 494 0.23 -9.16 -56.07
N SER A 495 1.00 -8.13 -56.45
CA SER A 495 0.68 -6.86 -57.17
C SER A 495 -0.78 -6.44 -57.42
N SER A 496 -1.21 -5.17 -57.53
CA SER A 496 -0.59 -3.83 -57.65
C SER A 496 -1.70 -2.78 -57.87
N LYS A 497 -1.39 -1.49 -57.62
CA LYS A 497 -1.92 -0.25 -58.29
C LYS A 497 -3.40 0.10 -58.08
N ASP A 498 -3.72 1.19 -57.37
CA ASP A 498 -3.91 2.61 -57.78
C ASP A 498 -5.32 2.92 -57.21
N GLU A 499 -5.64 3.98 -56.46
CA GLU A 499 -5.69 5.37 -56.87
C GLU A 499 -5.96 6.24 -55.63
N VAL A 500 -5.59 7.52 -55.74
CA VAL A 500 -5.60 8.55 -54.71
C VAL A 500 -6.93 9.28 -54.70
N GLU A 501 -7.61 9.37 -53.56
CA GLU A 501 -8.64 10.41 -53.34
C GLU A 501 -8.53 11.05 -51.94
N LYS A 502 -8.50 12.40 -51.96
CA LYS A 502 -8.29 13.31 -50.83
C LYS A 502 -9.56 13.44 -49.97
N PRO A 503 -9.44 13.71 -48.65
CA PRO A 503 -10.58 13.98 -47.80
C PRO A 503 -11.12 15.41 -47.98
N ILE A 504 -12.43 15.49 -48.15
CA ILE A 504 -13.23 16.73 -48.23
C ILE A 504 -13.25 17.42 -46.87
N ILE A 505 -12.77 18.66 -46.85
CA ILE A 505 -12.83 19.60 -45.73
C ILE A 505 -14.17 20.33 -45.78
N VAL A 506 -15.04 20.09 -44.79
CA VAL A 506 -16.24 20.91 -44.56
C VAL A 506 -15.88 22.02 -43.57
N LYS A 507 -15.80 23.25 -44.06
CA LYS A 507 -15.65 24.48 -43.27
C LYS A 507 -17.01 24.87 -42.68
N SER A 508 -17.17 24.79 -41.36
CA SER A 508 -18.23 25.50 -40.63
C SER A 508 -17.71 26.86 -40.17
N LYS A 509 -18.33 27.93 -40.68
CA LYS A 509 -18.15 29.32 -40.25
C LYS A 509 -18.51 29.45 -38.76
N ILE A 510 -17.62 30.06 -37.98
CA ILE A 510 -17.93 30.62 -36.66
C ILE A 510 -17.79 32.14 -36.80
N GLU A 511 -18.90 32.84 -36.60
CA GLU A 511 -18.95 34.30 -36.47
C GLU A 511 -18.23 34.75 -35.20
N LYS A 512 -17.34 35.72 -35.37
CA LYS A 512 -16.75 36.50 -34.28
C LYS A 512 -17.76 37.57 -33.84
N SER A 513 -18.04 37.63 -32.55
CA SER A 513 -18.59 38.82 -31.87
C SER A 513 -17.52 39.40 -30.92
N PRO A 514 -17.53 40.72 -30.67
CA PRO A 514 -16.31 41.45 -30.33
C PRO A 514 -16.01 41.53 -28.82
N GLU A 515 -14.72 41.75 -28.55
CA GLU A 515 -14.11 42.05 -27.27
C GLU A 515 -14.81 43.19 -26.51
N LYS A 516 -14.99 43.00 -25.19
CA LYS A 516 -15.06 44.09 -24.22
C LYS A 516 -13.99 43.88 -23.15
N LYS A 517 -13.05 44.81 -23.12
CA LYS A 517 -12.12 45.09 -22.02
C LYS A 517 -12.90 45.44 -20.76
N THR A 518 -12.49 44.92 -19.61
CA THR A 518 -12.57 45.60 -18.31
C THR A 518 -11.40 45.13 -17.46
N ASP A 519 -10.50 46.07 -17.18
CA ASP A 519 -9.53 46.00 -16.11
C ASP A 519 -10.23 46.07 -14.74
N SER A 520 -9.54 45.51 -13.73
CA SER A 520 -9.27 46.10 -12.41
C SER A 520 -9.61 45.26 -11.17
N ILE A 521 -8.56 45.16 -10.33
CA ILE A 521 -8.43 44.85 -8.89
C ILE A 521 -8.43 43.37 -8.47
#